data_AF-A0A7Y9BF34-F1
#
_entry.id   AF-A0A7Y9BF34-F1
#
_cell.length_a   1.000
_cell.length_b   1.000
_cell.length_c   1.000
_cell.angle_alpha   90.00
_cell.angle_beta   90.00
_cell.angle_gamma   90.00
#
_symmetry.space_group_name_H-M   'P 1'
#
loop_
_entity.id
_entity.type
_entity.pdbx_description
1 polymer ?
#
loop_
_entity_poly.entity_id
_entity_poly.type
_entity_poly.pdbx_seq_one_letter_code
_entity_poly.pdbx_strand_id
1 'polypeptide(L)'
;MVTLAYFLLILLLTILIALFDMSLFEFTFFEAMINIIYSEIAIGRYIALFGAALGLISSVIIDFRIHRSKKESNADERTLG
;
A
#
# COMPACT_ATOMS: atom_id res chain seq x y z
N MET A 1 -11.05 5.12 4.32
CA MET A 1 -9.79 5.90 4.26
C MET A 1 -8.94 5.29 3.18
N VAL A 2 -8.43 6.11 2.27
CA VAL A 2 -7.69 5.70 1.07
C VAL A 2 -6.37 5.04 1.45
N THR A 3 -5.73 5.49 2.54
CA THR A 3 -4.55 4.85 3.14
C THR A 3 -4.80 3.41 3.57
N LEU A 4 -5.92 3.13 4.23
CA LEU A 4 -6.27 1.76 4.66
C LEU A 4 -6.44 0.83 3.46
N ALA A 5 -7.12 1.30 2.41
CA ALA A 5 -7.29 0.53 1.18
C ALA A 5 -5.93 0.25 0.49
N TYR A 6 -5.02 1.22 0.50
CA TYR A 6 -3.66 1.05 0.00
C TYR A 6 -2.89 -0.05 0.75
N PHE A 7 -2.94 -0.06 2.09
CA PHE A 7 -2.30 -1.12 2.88
C PHE A 7 -2.90 -2.50 2.61
N LEU A 8 -4.23 -2.58 2.47
CA LEU A 8 -4.94 -3.82 2.20
C LEU A 8 -4.57 -4.38 0.81
N LEU A 9 -4.45 -3.50 -0.19
CA LEU A 9 -4.00 -3.88 -1.52
C LEU A 9 -2.56 -4.39 -1.51
N ILE A 10 -1.64 -3.69 -0.84
CA ILE A 10 -0.25 -4.16 -0.74
C ILE A 10 -0.19 -5.52 -0.04
N LEU A 11 -0.89 -5.69 1.08
CA LEU A 11 -0.92 -6.94 1.82
C LEU A 11 -1.47 -8.09 0.95
N LEU A 12 -2.56 -7.86 0.21
CA LEU A 12 -3.13 -8.84 -0.71
C LEU A 12 -2.14 -9.21 -1.83
N LEU A 13 -1.53 -8.19 -2.45
CA LEU A 13 -0.54 -8.38 -3.52
C LEU A 13 0.67 -9.18 -3.03
N THR A 14 1.18 -8.88 -1.83
CA THR A 14 2.30 -9.61 -1.23
C THR A 14 1.95 -11.08 -0.98
N ILE A 15 0.75 -11.37 -0.46
CA ILE A 15 0.29 -12.75 -0.26
C ILE A 15 0.16 -13.48 -1.61
N LEU A 16 -0.38 -12.80 -2.62
CA LEU A 16 -0.56 -13.40 -3.94
C LEU A 16 0.78 -13.73 -4.60
N ILE A 17 1.77 -12.84 -4.46
CA ILE A 17 3.15 -13.09 -4.92
C ILE A 17 3.75 -14.28 -4.18
N ALA A 18 3.60 -14.35 -2.85
CA ALA A 18 4.10 -15.49 -2.08
C ALA A 18 3.44 -16.83 -2.49
N LEU A 19 2.15 -16.81 -2.84
CA LEU A 19 1.44 -17.98 -3.36
C LEU A 19 1.96 -18.40 -4.75
N PHE A 20 2.22 -17.42 -5.62
CA PHE A 20 2.81 -17.67 -6.94
C PHE A 20 4.22 -18.23 -6.81
N ASP A 21 5.04 -17.68 -5.92
CA ASP A 21 6.41 -18.15 -5.69
C ASP A 21 6.42 -19.59 -5.17
N MET A 22 5.50 -19.93 -4.27
CA MET A 22 5.30 -21.31 -3.81
C MET A 22 4.89 -22.26 -4.95
N SER A 23 4.03 -21.80 -5.87
CA SER A 23 3.57 -22.62 -6.99
C SER A 23 4.62 -22.77 -8.11
N LEU A 24 5.49 -21.78 -8.32
CA LEU A 24 6.46 -21.75 -9.42
C LEU A 24 7.82 -22.31 -9.04
N PHE A 25 8.27 -22.11 -7.80
CA PHE A 25 9.63 -22.42 -7.35
C PHE A 25 9.68 -23.51 -6.26
N GLU A 26 8.55 -24.14 -5.95
CA GLU A 26 8.40 -25.19 -4.91
C GLU A 26 8.90 -24.76 -3.51
N PHE A 27 8.97 -23.44 -3.24
CA PHE A 27 9.34 -22.93 -1.92
C PHE A 27 8.21 -23.14 -0.91
N THR A 28 8.57 -23.36 0.35
CA THR A 28 7.57 -23.35 1.43
C THR A 28 7.03 -21.93 1.67
N PHE A 29 5.79 -21.79 2.17
CA PHE A 29 5.16 -20.47 2.35
C PHE A 29 6.02 -19.47 3.15
N PHE A 30 6.65 -19.93 4.23
CA PHE A 30 7.54 -19.11 5.04
C PHE A 30 8.82 -18.71 4.30
N GLU A 31 9.34 -19.61 3.48
CA GLU A 31 10.54 -19.41 2.68
C GLU A 31 10.26 -18.43 1.54
N ALA A 32 9.10 -18.52 0.87
CA ALA A 32 8.63 -17.53 -0.10
C ALA A 32 8.42 -16.14 0.55
N MET A 33 7.83 -16.08 1.75
CA MET A 33 7.69 -14.82 2.49
C MET A 33 9.04 -14.18 2.85
N ILE A 34 9.97 -14.98 3.36
CA ILE A 34 11.32 -14.51 3.69
C ILE A 34 12.04 -14.11 2.42
N ASN A 35 11.90 -14.85 1.32
CA ASN A 35 12.53 -14.54 0.04
C ASN A 35 12.00 -13.20 -0.52
N ILE A 36 10.71 -12.90 -0.40
CA ILE A 36 10.17 -11.59 -0.78
C ILE A 36 10.81 -10.44 0.02
N ILE A 37 11.18 -10.67 1.28
CA ILE A 37 11.76 -9.65 2.17
C ILE A 37 13.29 -9.56 2.04
N TYR A 38 13.95 -10.70 1.87
CA TYR A 38 15.40 -10.90 1.96
C TYR A 38 16.08 -11.30 0.64
N SER A 39 15.36 -11.49 -0.46
CA SER A 39 15.97 -11.81 -1.76
C SER A 39 16.96 -10.70 -2.12
N GLU A 40 18.24 -11.02 -1.97
CA GLU A 40 19.31 -10.33 -2.66
C GLU A 40 19.07 -10.46 -4.16
N ILE A 41 19.41 -9.42 -4.92
CA ILE A 41 19.47 -9.40 -6.39
C ILE A 41 18.13 -9.10 -7.10
N ALA A 42 17.80 -7.81 -7.28
CA ALA A 42 17.37 -7.26 -8.59
C ALA A 42 16.90 -5.79 -8.53
N ILE A 43 17.12 -5.08 -9.65
CA ILE A 43 16.54 -3.76 -9.99
C ILE A 43 15.01 -3.69 -9.78
N GLY A 44 14.31 -4.83 -9.89
CA GLY A 44 12.87 -4.94 -9.66
C GLY A 44 12.42 -4.49 -8.26
N ARG A 45 13.26 -4.70 -7.22
CA ARG A 45 12.94 -4.29 -5.85
C ARG A 45 12.90 -2.76 -5.71
N TYR A 46 13.79 -2.05 -6.39
CA TYR A 46 13.81 -0.58 -6.35
C TYR A 46 12.57 0.02 -7.00
N ILE A 47 12.10 -0.56 -8.11
CA ILE A 47 10.88 -0.12 -8.79
C ILE A 47 9.65 -0.39 -7.91
N ALA A 48 9.58 -1.57 -7.30
CA ALA A 48 8.50 -1.92 -6.38
C ALA A 48 8.48 -1.03 -5.13
N LEU A 49 9.64 -0.79 -4.51
CA LEU A 49 9.76 0.10 -3.35
C LEU A 49 9.44 1.55 -3.70
N PHE A 50 9.89 2.04 -4.86
CA PHE A 50 9.61 3.39 -5.31
C PHE A 50 8.13 3.59 -5.63
N GLY A 51 7.52 2.62 -6.34
CA GLY A 51 6.09 2.61 -6.61
C GLY A 51 5.25 2.53 -5.32
N ALA A 52 5.67 1.69 -4.37
CA ALA A 52 5.05 1.62 -3.05
C ALA A 52 5.16 2.98 -2.34
N ALA A 53 6.35 3.57 -2.23
CA ALA A 53 6.55 4.86 -1.59
C ALA A 53 5.68 5.97 -2.21
N LEU A 54 5.62 6.06 -3.55
CA LEU A 54 4.77 7.03 -4.23
C LEU A 54 3.28 6.78 -3.97
N GLY A 55 2.84 5.52 -4.01
CA GLY A 55 1.46 5.15 -3.70
C GLY A 55 1.07 5.50 -2.27
N LEU A 56 1.98 5.30 -1.31
CA LEU A 56 1.78 5.64 0.09
C LEU A 56 1.64 7.16 0.25
N ILE A 57 2.58 7.94 -0.29
CA ILE A 57 2.55 9.41 -0.24
C ILE A 57 1.24 9.93 -0.85
N SER A 58 0.85 9.41 -2.02
CA SER A 58 -0.40 9.79 -2.68
C SER A 58 -1.62 9.47 -1.80
N SER A 59 -1.69 8.27 -1.23
CA SER A 59 -2.82 7.86 -0.38
C SER A 59 -2.97 8.74 0.86
N VAL A 60 -1.86 9.12 1.50
CA VAL A 60 -1.83 10.01 2.67
C VAL A 60 -2.28 11.42 2.29
N ILE A 61 -1.80 11.96 1.18
CA ILE A 61 -2.21 13.29 0.69
C ILE A 61 -3.72 13.31 0.40
N ILE A 62 -4.26 12.26 -0.23
CA ILE A 62 -5.69 12.16 -0.54
C ILE A 62 -6.52 12.11 0.75
N ASP A 63 -6.15 11.25 1.70
CA ASP A 63 -6.85 11.19 2.98
C ASP A 63 -6.76 12.54 3.73
N PHE A 64 -5.60 13.20 3.73
CA PHE A 64 -5.43 14.51 4.35
C PHE A 64 -6.31 15.58 3.70
N ARG A 65 -6.37 15.60 2.35
CA ARG A 65 -7.24 16.52 1.60
C ARG A 65 -8.71 16.28 1.91
N ILE A 66 -9.16 15.03 1.94
CA ILE A 66 -10.55 14.67 2.26
C ILE A 66 -10.90 15.10 3.69
N HIS A 67 -10.03 14.84 4.66
CA HIS A 67 -10.24 15.26 6.06
C HIS A 67 -10.28 16.78 6.21
N ARG A 68 -9.46 17.52 5.46
CA ARG A 68 -9.46 18.99 5.48
C ARG A 68 -10.72 19.57 4.84
N SER A 69 -11.11 19.09 3.66
CA SER A 69 -12.33 19.55 2.97
C SER A 69 -13.59 19.29 3.79
N LYS A 70 -13.64 18.15 4.51
CA LYS A 70 -14.74 17.85 5.42
C LYS A 70 -14.84 18.80 6.62
N LYS A 71 -13.71 19.32 7.10
CA LYS A 71 -13.66 20.35 8.16
C LYS A 71 -14.12 21.73 7.67
N GLU A 72 -13.73 22.13 6.47
CA GLU A 72 -14.13 23.42 5.87
C GLU A 72 -15.64 23.42 5.55
N SER A 73 -16.19 22.33 5.02
CA SER A 73 -17.64 22.18 4.79
C SER A 73 -18.48 22.24 6.06
N ASN A 74 -17.99 21.69 7.19
CA ASN A 74 -18.71 21.76 8.47
C ASN A 74 -18.61 23.14 9.15
N ALA A 75 -17.59 23.94 8.83
CA ALA A 75 -17.45 25.29 9.37
C ALA A 75 -18.41 26.27 8.69
N ASP A 76 -18.60 26.14 7.38
CA ASP A 76 -19.49 26.98 6.57
C ASP A 76 -20.98 26.78 6.93
N GLU A 77 -21.36 25.52 7.21
CA GLU A 77 -22.73 25.16 7.63
C GLU A 77 -23.11 25.73 9.01
N ARG A 78 -22.12 26.00 9.88
CA ARG A 78 -22.33 26.61 11.22
C ARG A 78 -22.38 28.14 11.21
N THR A 79 -21.95 28.78 10.13
CA THR A 79 -22.03 30.24 9.97
C THR A 79 -23.31 30.70 9.26
N LEU A 80 -24.08 29.77 8.69
CA LEU A 80 -25.31 30.03 7.94
C LEU A 80 -26.61 29.55 8.65
N GLY A 81 -26.51 28.96 9.84
CA GLY A 81 -27.64 28.53 10.68
C GLY A 81 -27.72 29.32 11.98
#